data_AF-A0A9X1WZ17-F1
#
_entry.id   AF-A0A9X1WZ17-F1
#
_cell.length_a   1.000
_cell.length_b   1.000
_cell.length_c   1.000
_cell.angle_alpha   90.00
_cell.angle_beta   90.00
_cell.angle_gamma   90.00
#
_symmetry.space_group_name_H-M   'P 1'
#
loop_
_entity.id
_entity.type
_entity.pdbx_description
1 polymer ?
#
loop_
_entity_poly.entity_id
_entity_poly.type
_entity_poly.pdbx_seq_one_letter_code
_entity_poly.pdbx_strand_id
1 'polypeptide(L)'
;MKIGIFWYDQDRVIGIAHNFNQTDADSLGLIDSDYNHVQYWEKLRVENSHLKYIEYEEIPRGRVIFNTKKDQPMIYMDSKLFKTSIAKKIAMFFELYFNQIIWKKDPHYRTK
;
A
#
# COMPACT_ATOMS: atom_id res chain seq x y z
N MET A 1 -3.78 -13.30 -2.26
CA MET A 1 -3.85 -11.85 -2.53
C MET A 1 -4.20 -11.13 -1.25
N LYS A 2 -3.61 -9.98 -1.01
CA LYS A 2 -3.78 -9.22 0.23
C LYS A 2 -4.03 -7.75 -0.08
N ILE A 3 -4.63 -7.05 0.88
CA ILE A 3 -4.80 -5.60 0.89
C ILE A 3 -4.07 -5.00 2.09
N GLY A 4 -3.98 -3.67 2.14
CA GLY A 4 -3.35 -2.96 3.24
C GLY A 4 -2.60 -1.71 2.82
N ILE A 5 -1.65 -1.31 3.64
CA ILE A 5 -0.87 -0.08 3.47
C ILE A 5 0.62 -0.38 3.45
N PHE A 6 1.38 0.44 2.73
CA PHE A 6 2.81 0.23 2.58
C PHE A 6 3.59 1.53 2.41
N TRP A 7 4.90 1.41 2.62
CA TRP A 7 5.95 2.37 2.31
C TRP A 7 7.04 1.69 1.50
N TYR A 8 7.77 2.47 0.72
CA TYR A 8 8.99 2.01 0.05
C TYR A 8 10.20 2.70 0.67
N ASP A 9 11.03 1.93 1.34
CA ASP A 9 12.18 2.43 2.09
C ASP A 9 13.36 1.47 1.99
N GLN A 10 14.57 2.02 1.88
CA GLN A 10 15.82 1.25 1.74
C GLN A 10 15.73 0.09 0.72
N ASP A 11 15.14 0.36 -0.44
CA ASP A 11 14.93 -0.61 -1.53
C ASP A 11 14.00 -1.80 -1.16
N ARG A 12 13.17 -1.64 -0.12
CA ARG A 12 12.23 -2.64 0.40
C ARG A 12 10.83 -2.07 0.53
N VAL A 13 9.84 -2.95 0.49
CA VAL A 13 8.46 -2.63 0.85
C VAL A 13 8.26 -3.01 2.31
N ILE A 14 7.83 -2.04 3.12
CA ILE A 14 7.45 -2.24 4.53
C ILE A 14 5.99 -1.81 4.71
N GLY A 15 5.30 -2.38 5.69
CA GLY A 15 3.90 -2.07 5.94
C GLY A 15 3.14 -3.26 6.48
N ILE A 16 1.87 -3.36 6.10
CA ILE A 16 1.01 -4.46 6.51
C ILE A 16 0.16 -4.92 5.34
N ALA A 17 0.16 -6.24 5.14
CA ALA A 17 -0.65 -6.94 4.16
C ALA A 17 -1.46 -8.01 4.89
N HIS A 18 -2.78 -8.04 4.65
CA HIS A 18 -3.66 -9.02 5.27
C HIS A 18 -4.70 -9.56 4.27
N ASN A 19 -5.25 -10.72 4.61
CA ASN A 19 -6.37 -11.31 3.87
C ASN A 19 -7.65 -10.51 4.13
N PHE A 20 -8.61 -10.63 3.21
CA PHE A 20 -9.92 -9.98 3.29
C PHE A 20 -11.00 -10.95 2.79
N ASN A 21 -12.25 -10.71 3.17
CA ASN A 21 -13.40 -11.46 2.64
C ASN A 21 -14.14 -10.62 1.61
N GLN A 22 -14.70 -11.27 0.58
CA GLN A 22 -15.47 -10.55 -0.44
C GLN A 22 -16.72 -9.85 0.13
N THR A 23 -17.22 -10.32 1.26
CA THR A 23 -18.36 -9.73 1.99
C THR A 23 -18.01 -8.41 2.68
N ASP A 24 -16.73 -8.06 2.78
CA ASP A 24 -16.25 -6.82 3.42
C ASP A 24 -16.39 -5.60 2.49
N ALA A 25 -16.96 -5.79 1.29
CA ALA A 25 -17.10 -4.74 0.31
C ALA A 25 -18.12 -3.67 0.75
N ASP A 26 -17.75 -2.41 0.57
CA ASP A 26 -18.64 -1.27 0.76
C ASP A 26 -19.75 -1.21 -0.31
N SER A 27 -20.63 -0.21 -0.21
CA SER A 27 -21.71 0.02 -1.18
C SER A 27 -21.21 0.33 -2.60
N LEU A 28 -19.94 0.69 -2.76
CA LEU A 28 -19.29 0.93 -4.04
C LEU A 28 -18.61 -0.33 -4.60
N GLY A 29 -18.55 -1.44 -3.84
CA GLY A 29 -17.87 -2.67 -4.22
C GLY A 29 -16.36 -2.60 -4.00
N LEU A 30 -15.90 -1.77 -3.06
CA LEU A 30 -14.51 -1.65 -2.68
C LEU A 30 -14.27 -2.30 -1.32
N ILE A 31 -13.18 -3.05 -1.22
CA ILE A 31 -12.69 -3.62 0.02
C ILE A 31 -11.37 -2.95 0.34
N ASP A 32 -11.33 -2.26 1.47
CA ASP A 32 -10.17 -1.54 1.96
C ASP A 32 -9.79 -2.04 3.36
N SER A 33 -8.56 -1.76 3.75
CA SER A 33 -8.03 -2.04 5.07
C SER A 33 -8.35 -0.92 6.05
N ASP A 34 -8.69 -1.31 7.28
CA ASP A 34 -8.85 -0.39 8.41
C ASP A 34 -7.51 0.23 8.87
N TYR A 35 -6.37 -0.25 8.37
CA TYR A 35 -5.07 0.28 8.77
C TYR A 35 -4.87 1.72 8.28
N ASN A 36 -4.51 2.60 9.21
CA ASN A 36 -4.17 3.99 8.95
C ASN A 36 -2.64 4.19 8.90
N HIS A 37 -2.15 4.98 7.94
CA HIS A 37 -0.72 5.25 7.78
C HIS A 37 -0.08 5.90 9.01
N VAL A 38 -0.74 6.88 9.63
CA VAL A 38 -0.23 7.60 10.82
C VAL A 38 -0.07 6.61 11.98
N GLN A 39 -1.13 5.88 12.29
CA GLN A 39 -1.15 4.97 13.44
C GLN A 39 -0.19 3.78 13.24
N TYR A 40 -0.14 3.21 12.03
CA TYR A 40 0.72 2.06 11.76
C TYR A 40 2.20 2.45 11.68
N TRP A 41 2.52 3.70 11.32
CA TRP A 41 3.89 4.19 11.29
C TRP A 41 4.57 4.12 12.65
N GLU A 42 3.85 4.39 13.75
CA GLU A 42 4.38 4.29 15.11
C GLU A 42 4.97 2.90 15.39
N LYS A 43 4.28 1.85 14.93
CA LYS A 43 4.76 0.48 15.04
C LYS A 43 6.04 0.28 14.21
N LEU A 44 6.05 0.75 12.97
CA LEU A 44 7.23 0.65 12.11
C LEU A 44 8.45 1.38 12.69
N ARG A 45 8.26 2.53 13.35
CA ARG A 45 9.36 3.26 14.02
C ARG A 45 9.97 2.48 15.18
N VAL A 46 9.17 1.73 15.93
CA VAL A 46 9.66 0.86 17.01
C VAL A 46 10.46 -0.31 16.44
N GLU A 47 9.99 -0.89 15.33
CA GLU A 47 10.63 -2.05 14.68
C GLU A 47 11.89 -1.66 13.88
N ASN A 48 12.01 -0.39 13.47
CA ASN A 48 13.05 0.08 12.57
C ASN A 48 13.70 1.37 13.09
N SER A 49 14.86 1.23 13.73
CA SER A 49 15.56 2.36 14.38
C SER A 49 15.90 3.53 13.45
N HIS A 50 16.09 3.31 12.15
CA HIS A 50 16.37 4.38 11.19
C HIS A 50 15.15 5.25 10.85
N LEU A 51 13.94 4.79 11.18
CA LEU A 51 12.70 5.56 11.00
C LEU A 51 12.39 6.46 12.20
N LYS A 52 13.17 6.41 13.29
CA LYS A 52 12.86 7.05 14.57
C LYS A 52 12.53 8.54 14.48
N TYR A 53 13.17 9.26 13.56
CA TYR A 53 13.00 10.71 13.38
C TYR A 53 12.40 11.07 12.01
N ILE A 54 11.81 10.09 11.34
CA ILE A 54 11.19 10.26 10.02
C ILE A 54 9.68 10.21 10.22
N GLU A 55 8.97 11.17 9.64
CA GLU A 55 7.52 11.19 9.61
C GLU A 55 6.99 10.30 8.47
N TYR A 56 5.82 9.70 8.71
CA TYR A 56 5.22 8.71 7.79
C TYR A 56 5.01 9.26 6.38
N GLU A 57 4.88 10.57 6.24
CA GLU A 57 4.65 11.27 4.97
C GLU A 57 5.93 11.66 4.22
N GLU A 58 7.10 11.49 4.84
CA GLU A 58 8.41 11.73 4.21
C GLU A 58 8.87 10.55 3.37
N ILE A 59 8.36 9.35 3.67
CA ILE A 59 8.65 8.13 2.92
C ILE A 59 7.53 7.86 1.90
N PRO A 60 7.87 7.60 0.62
CA PRO A 60 6.89 7.27 -0.41
C PRO A 60 6.03 6.08 0.01
N ARG A 61 4.71 6.25 -0.09
CA ARG A 61 3.73 5.30 0.46
C ARG A 61 2.58 5.04 -0.48
N GLY A 62 1.75 4.07 -0.11
CA GLY A 62 0.53 3.76 -0.83
C GLY A 62 -0.41 2.85 -0.05
N ARG A 63 -1.49 2.50 -0.73
CA ARG A 63 -2.59 1.66 -0.25
C ARG A 63 -3.03 0.71 -1.35
N VAL A 64 -3.32 -0.52 -0.96
CA VAL A 64 -3.86 -1.56 -1.82
C VAL A 64 -5.29 -1.83 -1.37
N ILE A 65 -6.23 -1.68 -2.29
CA ILE A 65 -7.64 -2.02 -2.09
C ILE A 65 -8.05 -3.04 -3.15
N PHE A 66 -9.19 -3.69 -2.94
CA PHE A 66 -9.77 -4.59 -3.92
C PHE A 66 -11.09 -4.06 -4.46
N ASN A 67 -11.31 -4.16 -5.77
CA ASN A 67 -12.56 -3.78 -6.42
C ASN A 67 -13.30 -5.04 -6.86
N THR A 68 -14.39 -5.37 -6.16
CA THR A 68 -15.18 -6.59 -6.43
C THR A 68 -15.93 -6.52 -7.75
N LYS A 69 -16.30 -5.32 -8.23
CA LYS A 69 -16.98 -5.15 -9.51
C LYS A 69 -16.08 -5.44 -10.72
N LYS A 70 -14.77 -5.24 -10.56
CA LYS A 70 -13.76 -5.52 -11.58
C LYS A 70 -12.96 -6.80 -11.33
N ASP A 71 -13.16 -7.42 -10.17
CA ASP A 71 -12.36 -8.54 -9.66
C ASP A 71 -10.85 -8.25 -9.72
N GLN A 72 -10.46 -7.02 -9.31
CA GLN A 72 -9.09 -6.53 -9.50
C GLN A 72 -8.57 -5.75 -8.29
N PRO A 73 -7.31 -5.96 -7.89
CA PRO A 73 -6.63 -5.09 -6.95
C PRO A 73 -6.35 -3.72 -7.58
N MET A 74 -6.50 -2.68 -6.76
CA MET A 74 -6.17 -1.30 -7.12
C MET A 74 -5.14 -0.76 -6.14
N ILE A 75 -4.06 -0.19 -6.67
CA ILE A 75 -2.98 0.37 -5.86
C ILE A 75 -2.91 1.87 -6.07
N TYR A 76 -3.13 2.62 -5.00
CA TYR A 76 -2.96 4.06 -4.93
C TYR A 76 -1.61 4.34 -4.30
N MET A 77 -0.72 5.05 -4.99
CA MET A 77 0.64 5.26 -4.48
C MET A 77 1.26 6.58 -4.92
N ASP A 78 2.29 7.00 -4.18
CA ASP A 78 3.15 8.11 -4.55
C ASP A 78 3.68 7.93 -5.99
N SER A 79 3.60 8.99 -6.78
CA SER A 79 4.17 9.08 -8.13
C SER A 79 5.64 8.64 -8.24
N LYS A 80 6.47 8.84 -7.20
CA LYS A 80 7.89 8.43 -7.16
C LYS A 80 8.04 6.90 -7.24
N LEU A 81 6.99 6.14 -6.92
CA LEU A 81 6.95 4.68 -6.91
C LEU A 81 6.56 4.07 -8.26
N PHE A 82 6.23 4.88 -9.26
CA PHE A 82 5.91 4.44 -10.63
C PHE A 82 7.16 4.03 -11.42
N LYS A 83 7.95 3.12 -10.85
CA LYS A 83 9.06 2.42 -11.51
C LYS A 83 8.74 0.93 -11.52
N THR A 84 8.90 0.27 -12.66
CA THR A 84 8.55 -1.16 -12.82
C THR A 84 9.22 -2.06 -11.78
N SER A 85 10.47 -1.79 -11.42
CA SER A 85 11.20 -2.54 -10.39
C SER A 85 10.55 -2.43 -9.00
N ILE A 86 10.11 -1.22 -8.63
CA ILE A 86 9.44 -0.93 -7.36
C ILE A 86 8.04 -1.54 -7.34
N ALA A 87 7.26 -1.31 -8.40
CA ALA A 87 5.90 -1.82 -8.54
C ALA A 87 5.86 -3.36 -8.45
N LYS A 88 6.86 -4.07 -9.00
CA LYS A 88 7.01 -5.52 -8.84
C LYS A 88 7.20 -5.93 -7.38
N LYS A 89 8.03 -5.21 -6.61
CA LYS A 89 8.24 -5.48 -5.18
C LYS A 89 6.95 -5.27 -4.38
N ILE A 90 6.19 -4.22 -4.70
CA ILE A 90 4.88 -3.95 -4.08
C ILE A 90 3.91 -5.10 -4.40
N ALA A 91 3.80 -5.52 -5.67
CA ALA A 91 2.95 -6.64 -6.04
C ALA A 91 3.31 -7.94 -5.30
N MET A 92 4.61 -8.23 -5.17
CA MET A 92 5.10 -9.39 -4.40
C MET A 92 4.73 -9.31 -2.92
N PHE A 93 4.89 -8.14 -2.28
CA PHE A 93 4.56 -7.94 -0.86
C PHE A 93 3.07 -8.23 -0.55
N PHE A 94 2.18 -7.90 -1.48
CA PHE A 94 0.74 -8.14 -1.35
C PHE A 94 0.24 -9.44 -2.00
N GLU A 95 1.15 -10.30 -2.47
CA GLU A 95 0.81 -11.57 -3.16
C GLU A 95 -0.14 -11.35 -4.35
N LEU A 96 0.18 -10.37 -5.19
CA LEU A 96 -0.62 -9.95 -6.35
C LEU A 96 0.09 -10.30 -7.66
N TYR A 97 -0.70 -10.65 -8.67
CA TYR A 97 -0.21 -10.79 -10.04
C TYR A 97 -0.07 -9.42 -10.70
N PHE A 98 1.15 -9.03 -11.04
CA PHE A 98 1.50 -7.70 -11.55
C PHE A 98 0.60 -7.18 -12.68
N ASN A 99 0.23 -8.07 -13.62
CA ASN A 99 -0.57 -7.73 -14.80
C ASN A 99 -2.07 -7.56 -14.52
N GLN A 100 -2.54 -7.88 -13.31
CA GLN A 100 -3.95 -7.77 -12.91
C GLN A 100 -4.20 -6.55 -12.01
N ILE A 101 -3.18 -5.70 -11.80
CA ILE A 101 -3.26 -4.55 -10.90
C ILE A 101 -3.61 -3.28 -11.66
N ILE A 102 -4.60 -2.54 -11.14
CA ILE A 102 -4.86 -1.16 -11.56
C ILE A 102 -3.96 -0.23 -10.74
N TRP A 103 -2.96 0.38 -11.40
CA TRP A 103 -2.05 1.33 -10.77
C TRP A 103 -2.58 2.76 -10.86
N LYS A 104 -2.65 3.47 -9.73
CA LYS A 104 -3.14 4.84 -9.64
C LYS A 104 -2.19 5.73 -8.84
N LYS A 105 -1.94 6.93 -9.39
CA LYS A 105 -1.27 7.99 -8.65
C LYS A 105 -2.26 8.61 -7.69
N ASP A 106 -1.82 8.87 -6.47
CA ASP A 106 -2.63 9.57 -5.48
C ASP A 106 -1.92 10.83 -5.00
N PRO A 107 -2.46 12.03 -5.27
CA PRO A 107 -1.92 13.28 -4.76
C PRO A 107 -1.79 13.33 -3.23
N HIS A 108 -2.64 12.61 -2.49
CA HIS A 108 -2.57 12.52 -1.03
C HIS A 108 -1.29 11.81 -0.55
N TYR A 109 -0.72 10.91 -1.35
CA TYR A 109 0.50 10.19 -1.03
C TYR A 109 1.78 10.85 -1.55
N ARG A 110 1.69 12.08 -2.08
CA ARG A 110 2.86 12.80 -2.58
C ARG A 110 3.80 13.17 -1.43
N THR A 111 4.97 12.56 -1.41
CA THR A 111 6.12 13.06 -0.65
C THR A 111 6.62 14.36 -1.27
N LYS A 112 7.06 15.30 -0.43
CA LYS A 112 7.67 16.56 -0.90
C LYS A 112 9.00 16.31 -1.63
#